data_AF-A0A2R6GV54-F1
#
_entry.id   AF-A0A2R6GV54-F1
#
_cell.length_a   1.000
_cell.length_b   1.000
_cell.length_c   1.000
_cell.angle_alpha   90.00
_cell.angle_beta   90.00
_cell.angle_gamma   90.00
#
_symmetry.space_group_name_H-M   'P 1'
#
loop_
_entity.id
_entity.type
_entity.pdbx_description
1 polymer ?
#
loop_
_entity_poly.entity_id
_entity_poly.type
_entity_poly.pdbx_seq_one_letter_code
_entity_poly.pdbx_strand_id
1 'polypeptide(L)' 'MTDGWFARLDCDDGAAAAERIASGRAQGPEDWPAQAVDAGFADDTDDYYERLHAATTAATAAAVTERETADDQ' A
#
# COMPACT_ATOMS: atom_id res chain seq x y z
N MET A 1 -11.78 -3.50 14.03
CA MET A 1 -10.37 -3.12 13.89
C MET A 1 -10.16 -2.87 12.41
N THR A 2 -9.71 -1.68 12.05
CA THR A 2 -9.38 -1.40 10.64
C THR A 2 -7.97 -1.92 10.46
N ASP A 3 -7.85 -3.08 9.82
CA ASP A 3 -6.54 -3.63 9.51
C ASP A 3 -5.83 -2.70 8.52
N GLY A 4 -4.53 -2.47 8.71
CA GLY A 4 -3.75 -1.53 7.90
C GLY A 4 -3.79 -1.87 6.42
N TRP A 5 -3.31 -0.96 5.57
CA TRP A 5 -3.24 -1.22 4.12
C TRP A 5 -2.33 -2.41 3.78
N PHE A 6 -1.38 -2.76 4.66
CA PHE A 6 -0.48 -3.91 4.57
C PHE A 6 -1.12 -5.24 5.02
N ALA A 7 -2.33 -5.20 5.55
CA ALA A 7 -2.99 -6.38 6.10
C ALA A 7 -3.24 -7.46 5.05
N ARG A 8 -2.75 -8.68 5.33
CA ARG A 8 -2.80 -9.85 4.43
C ARG A 8 -1.99 -9.70 3.15
N LEU A 9 -1.08 -8.73 3.09
CA LEU A 9 -0.11 -8.63 2.01
C LEU A 9 1.19 -9.29 2.45
N ASP A 10 1.82 -9.96 1.50
CA ASP A 10 3.21 -10.37 1.67
C ASP A 10 4.11 -9.13 1.52
N CYS A 11 5.22 -9.08 2.25
CA CYS A 11 6.12 -7.93 2.23
C CYS A 11 6.81 -7.71 0.87
N ASP A 12 6.79 -8.73 -0.01
CA ASP A 12 7.35 -8.67 -1.37
C ASP A 12 6.30 -8.31 -2.45
N ASP A 13 5.00 -8.35 -2.14
CA ASP A 13 3.92 -8.17 -3.14
C ASP A 13 3.51 -6.70 -3.31
N GLY A 14 4.39 -5.92 -3.96
CA GLY A 14 4.22 -4.49 -4.20
C GLY A 14 3.00 -4.13 -5.07
N ALA A 15 2.56 -5.02 -5.94
CA ALA A 15 1.39 -4.80 -6.81
C ALA A 15 0.07 -4.96 -6.03
N ALA A 16 -0.04 -6.01 -5.21
CA ALA A 16 -1.19 -6.18 -4.34
C ALA A 16 -1.27 -5.06 -3.28
N ALA A 17 -0.12 -4.58 -2.80
CA ALA A 17 0.01 -3.38 -1.97
C ALA A 17 -0.57 -2.12 -2.64
N ALA A 18 -0.22 -1.87 -3.89
CA ALA A 18 -0.73 -0.75 -4.66
C ALA A 18 -2.27 -0.77 -4.80
N GLU A 19 -2.84 -1.93 -5.17
CA GLU A 19 -4.29 -2.11 -5.30
C GLU A 19 -5.01 -1.90 -3.95
N ARG A 20 -4.41 -2.42 -2.88
CA ARG A 20 -4.94 -2.32 -1.52
C ARG A 20 -4.91 -0.89 -1.00
N ILE A 21 -3.89 -0.09 -1.33
CA ILE A 21 -3.87 1.35 -1.03
C ILE A 21 -4.93 2.10 -1.83
N ALA A 22 -5.09 1.78 -3.12
CA ALA A 22 -6.07 2.45 -3.98
C ALA A 22 -7.52 2.19 -3.53
N SER A 23 -7.83 0.96 -3.10
CA SER A 23 -9.17 0.56 -2.61
C SER A 23 -9.34 0.69 -1.09
N GLY A 24 -8.23 0.87 -0.38
CA GLY A 24 -8.14 0.86 1.08
C GLY A 24 -8.52 2.20 1.68
N ARG A 25 -9.37 2.17 2.69
CA ARG A 25 -9.80 3.35 3.42
C ARG A 25 -9.83 3.01 4.89
N ALA A 26 -9.15 3.83 5.68
CA ALA A 26 -9.17 3.71 7.12
C ALA A 26 -9.98 4.84 7.77
N GLN A 27 -10.62 4.52 8.89
CA GLN A 27 -11.53 5.44 9.58
C GLN A 27 -10.80 6.46 10.46
N GLY A 28 -9.50 6.29 10.69
CA GLY A 28 -8.68 7.24 11.46
C GLY A 28 -7.20 6.88 11.41
N PRO A 29 -6.33 7.81 11.85
CA PRO A 29 -4.91 7.54 12.02
C PRO A 29 -4.74 6.58 13.20
N GLU A 30 -4.51 5.31 12.91
CA GLU A 30 -4.01 4.34 13.90
C GLU A 30 -2.49 4.25 13.79
N ASP A 31 -1.83 3.65 14.79
CA ASP A 31 -0.37 3.45 14.79
C ASP A 31 0.02 2.31 13.83
N TRP A 32 -0.18 2.56 12.55
CA TRP A 32 0.15 1.63 11.47
C TRP A 32 1.63 1.28 11.37
N PRO A 33 2.59 2.20 11.62
CA PRO A 33 3.99 1.83 11.64
C PRO A 33 4.26 0.75 12.68
N ALA A 34 3.79 0.93 13.93
CA ALA A 34 3.97 -0.08 14.97
C ALA A 34 3.29 -1.41 14.62
N GLN A 35 2.09 -1.36 14.06
CA GLN A 35 1.37 -2.58 13.65
C GLN A 35 2.01 -3.29 12.45
N ALA A 36 2.62 -2.56 11.51
CA ALA A 36 3.33 -3.15 10.38
C ALA A 36 4.62 -3.86 10.82
N VAL A 37 5.33 -3.28 11.78
CA VAL A 37 6.53 -3.91 12.38
C VAL A 37 6.14 -5.14 13.20
N ASP A 38 5.09 -5.05 14.03
CA ASP A 38 4.59 -6.20 14.79
C ASP A 38 4.12 -7.35 13.88
N ALA A 39 3.52 -7.02 12.73
CA ALA A 39 3.12 -7.98 11.71
C ALA A 39 4.28 -8.53 10.87
N GLY A 40 5.50 -8.00 11.01
CA GLY A 40 6.66 -8.38 10.20
C GLY A 40 6.59 -7.92 8.74
N PHE A 41 5.72 -6.95 8.43
CA PHE A 41 5.64 -6.35 7.09
C PHE A 41 6.81 -5.38 6.84
N ALA A 42 7.29 -4.74 7.90
CA ALA A 42 8.41 -3.82 7.89
C ALA A 42 9.41 -4.18 9.01
N ASP A 43 10.69 -3.98 8.76
CA ASP A 43 11.74 -4.20 9.77
C ASP A 43 11.74 -3.10 10.85
N ASP A 44 11.38 -1.88 10.46
CA ASP A 44 11.25 -0.73 11.34
C ASP A 44 10.31 0.35 10.75
N THR A 45 10.15 1.45 11.48
CA THR A 45 9.26 2.55 11.07
C THR A 45 9.72 3.26 9.79
N ASP A 46 11.03 3.39 9.55
CA ASP A 46 11.58 4.02 8.34
C ASP A 46 11.27 3.14 7.13
N ASP A 47 11.57 1.85 7.27
CA ASP A 47 11.29 0.80 6.30
C ASP A 47 9.78 0.70 5.96
N TYR A 48 8.90 0.90 6.93
CA TYR A 48 7.45 1.03 6.71
C TYR A 48 7.12 2.21 5.77
N TYR A 49 7.71 3.38 5.98
CA TYR A 49 7.47 4.55 5.13
C TYR A 49 8.05 4.39 3.74
N GLU A 50 9.20 3.73 3.60
CA GLU A 50 9.77 3.37 2.29
C GLU A 50 8.82 2.45 1.51
N ARG A 51 8.31 1.39 2.16
CA ARG A 51 7.32 0.47 1.55
C ARG A 51 6.01 1.18 1.19
N LEU A 52 5.51 2.06 2.07
CA LEU A 52 4.32 2.87 1.78
C LEU A 52 4.53 3.78 0.57
N HIS A 53 5.70 4.41 0.46
CA HIS A 53 6.05 5.28 -0.65
C HIS A 53 6.11 4.50 -1.97
N ALA A 54 6.76 3.34 -1.97
CA ALA A 54 6.84 2.45 -3.12
C ALA A 54 5.45 2.00 -3.58
N ALA A 55 4.62 1.53 -2.65
CA ALA A 55 3.26 1.05 -2.94
C ALA A 55 2.35 2.16 -3.49
N THR A 56 2.44 3.38 -2.95
CA THR A 56 1.64 4.52 -3.44
C THR A 56 2.09 4.97 -4.84
N THR A 57 3.40 4.94 -5.09
CA THR A 57 3.96 5.25 -6.41
C THR A 57 3.52 4.21 -7.45
N ALA A 58 3.58 2.92 -7.08
CA ALA A 58 3.10 1.83 -7.92
C ALA A 58 1.59 1.94 -8.19
N ALA A 59 0.77 2.29 -7.19
CA ALA A 59 -0.66 2.52 -7.36
C ALA A 59 -0.96 3.66 -8.34
N THR A 60 -0.20 4.75 -8.25
CA THR A 60 -0.34 5.88 -9.17
C THR A 60 0.08 5.49 -10.58
N ALA A 61 1.18 4.74 -10.74
CA ALA A 61 1.62 4.24 -12.03
C ALA A 61 0.58 3.30 -12.66
N ALA A 62 0.03 2.36 -11.89
CA ALA A 62 -1.04 1.46 -12.34
C ALA A 62 -2.29 2.23 -12.76
N ALA A 63 -2.72 3.22 -11.97
CA ALA A 63 -3.87 4.06 -12.31
C ALA A 63 -3.64 4.94 -13.55
N VAL A 64 -2.40 5.37 -13.81
CA VAL A 64 -2.04 6.10 -15.04
C VAL A 64 -2.05 5.18 -16.25
N THR A 65 -1.44 3.99 -16.17
CA THR A 65 -1.49 2.99 -17.25
C THR A 65 -2.93 2.60 -17.60
N GLU A 66 -3.81 2.44 -16.60
CA GLU A 66 -5.21 2.13 -16.83
C GLU A 66 -5.95 3.29 -17.52
N ARG A 67 -5.55 4.54 -17.25
CA ARG A 67 -6.07 5.75 -17.92
C ARG A 67 -5.57 5.92 -19.35
N GLU A 68 -4.32 5.55 -19.63
CA GLU A 68 -3.74 5.59 -20.98
C GLU A 68 -4.35 4.53 -21.90
N THR A 69 -4.83 3.42 -21.35
CA THR A 69 -5.54 2.37 -22.12
C THR A 69 -7.00 2.74 -22.41
N ALA A 70 -7.55 3.73 -21.70
CA ALA A 70 -8.95 4.15 -21.84
C ALA A 70 -9.19 5.27 -22.87
N ASP A 71 -8.14 5.91 -23.39
CA ASP A 71 -8.23 6.98 -24.40
C ASP A 71 -7.95 6.50 -25.85
N ASP A 72 -7.52 5.24 -26.02
CA ASP A 72 -7.33 4.60 -27.34
C ASP A 72 -8.50 3.64 -27.63
N GLN A 73 -9.71 4.19 -27.79
CA GLN A 73 -10.81 3.59 -28.56
C GLN A 73 -11.69 4.66 -29.22
#